data_AF-A0A7S1D0I9-F1
#
_entry.id   AF-A0A7S1D0I9-F1
#
_cell.length_a   1.000
_cell.length_b   1.000
_cell.length_c   1.000
_cell.angle_alpha   90.00
_cell.angle_beta   90.00
_cell.angle_gamma   90.00
#
_symmetry.space_group_name_H-M   'P 1'
#
loop_
_entity.id
_entity.type
_entity.pdbx_description
1 polymer ?
#
loop_
_entity_poly.entity_id
_entity_poly.type
_entity_poly.pdbx_seq_one_letter_code
_entity_poly.pdbx_strand_id
1 'polypeptide(L)'
;LVQEYVHPLDNKYFRVWFLNGKVQCAIVRYQQDVEDFSRGCAAGVCSRVSGDMARGSDAHSPPTEVGTVVQTPYAVPTDIREELEGMLLPLLPSAQAGSVEFLYSANGTRLYFDFNLLSTLPILDHHHDG
;
A
#
# COMPACT_ATOMS: atom_id res chain seq x y z
N LEU A 1 8.28 -16.91 1.68
CA LEU A 1 8.20 -16.48 3.11
C LEU A 1 6.85 -16.97 3.64
N VAL A 2 6.82 -17.73 4.73
CA VAL A 2 5.58 -18.13 5.41
C VAL A 2 5.48 -17.30 6.68
N GLN A 3 4.37 -16.61 6.89
CA GLN A 3 4.13 -15.74 8.04
C GLN A 3 2.84 -16.16 8.74
N GLU A 4 2.77 -15.94 10.05
CA GLU A 4 1.53 -16.08 10.81
C GLU A 4 0.48 -15.09 10.32
N TYR A 5 -0.74 -15.56 10.15
CA TYR A 5 -1.86 -14.70 9.79
C TYR A 5 -2.39 -13.98 11.03
N VAL A 6 -2.26 -12.65 11.07
CA VAL A 6 -2.77 -11.81 12.14
C VAL A 6 -3.96 -11.01 11.64
N HIS A 7 -5.12 -11.19 12.28
CA HIS A 7 -6.30 -10.37 12.01
C HIS A 7 -6.07 -8.91 12.46
N PRO A 8 -6.31 -7.92 11.60
CA PRO A 8 -6.23 -6.51 11.96
C PRO A 8 -7.34 -6.11 12.95
N LEU A 9 -6.97 -5.29 13.93
CA LEU A 9 -7.91 -4.59 14.80
C LEU A 9 -8.81 -3.69 13.95
N ASP A 10 -10.12 -3.78 14.18
CA ASP A 10 -11.17 -3.07 13.44
C ASP A 10 -11.14 -3.27 11.91
N ASN A 11 -10.56 -4.35 11.39
CA ASN A 11 -10.40 -4.57 9.95
C ASN A 11 -9.60 -3.46 9.23
N LYS A 12 -8.69 -2.78 9.96
CA LYS A 12 -7.91 -1.64 9.46
C LYS A 12 -6.48 -2.03 9.09
N TYR A 13 -6.10 -1.65 7.87
CA TYR A 13 -4.71 -1.67 7.40
C TYR A 13 -4.26 -0.26 7.08
N PHE A 14 -3.03 0.07 7.42
CA PHE A 14 -2.45 1.39 7.23
C PHE A 14 -1.36 1.31 6.18
N ARG A 15 -1.30 2.31 5.30
CA ARG A 15 -0.17 2.50 4.37
C ARG A 15 0.31 3.93 4.48
N VAL A 16 1.60 4.11 4.73
CA VAL A 16 2.27 5.40 4.87
C VAL A 16 3.28 5.54 3.75
N TRP A 17 3.22 6.64 2.99
CA TRP A 17 4.20 6.95 1.95
C TRP A 17 5.23 7.94 2.48
N PHE A 18 6.48 7.72 2.07
CA PHE A 18 7.58 8.60 2.36
C PHE A 18 8.32 9.02 1.09
N LEU A 19 8.96 10.18 1.17
CA LEU A 19 9.84 10.74 0.17
C LEU A 19 11.02 11.41 0.88
N ASN A 20 12.25 11.10 0.46
CA ASN A 20 13.51 11.60 1.01
C ASN A 20 13.58 11.52 2.54
N GLY A 21 13.24 10.34 3.09
CA GLY A 21 13.25 10.11 4.54
C GLY A 21 12.13 10.83 5.32
N LYS A 22 11.14 11.41 4.64
CA LYS A 22 10.04 12.15 5.27
C LYS A 22 8.67 11.60 4.91
N VAL A 23 7.79 11.46 5.91
CA VAL A 23 6.42 10.98 5.70
C VAL A 23 5.60 12.06 5.00
N GLN A 24 5.01 11.71 3.85
CA GLN A 24 4.24 12.61 2.99
C GLN A 24 2.74 12.50 3.26
N CYS A 25 2.21 11.28 3.24
CA CYS A 25 0.79 11.02 3.40
C CYS A 25 0.54 9.58 3.86
N ALA A 26 -0.69 9.30 4.26
CA ALA A 26 -1.11 7.95 4.60
C ALA A 26 -2.60 7.74 4.33
N ILE A 27 -2.97 6.47 4.21
CA ILE A 27 -4.35 6.03 4.17
C ILE A 27 -4.59 4.95 5.21
N VAL A 28 -5.84 4.80 5.61
CA VAL A 28 -6.37 3.61 6.24
C VAL A 28 -7.30 2.92 5.26
N ARG A 29 -7.15 1.61 5.13
CA ARG A 29 -8.00 0.70 4.35
C ARG A 29 -8.87 -0.08 5.32
N TYR A 30 -10.17 -0.13 5.03
CA TYR A 30 -11.12 -0.99 5.72
C TYR A 30 -11.41 -2.18 4.84
N GLN A 31 -11.21 -3.38 5.38
CA GLN A 31 -11.70 -4.60 4.73
C GLN A 31 -13.15 -4.80 5.17
N GLN A 32 -14.11 -4.37 4.34
CA GLN A 32 -15.51 -4.74 4.48
C GLN A 32 -15.71 -6.11 3.83
N ASP A 33 -16.18 -7.06 4.63
CA ASP A 33 -16.71 -8.37 4.22
C ASP A 33 -15.93 -9.12 3.12
N VAL A 34 -14.79 -9.73 3.45
CA VAL A 34 -14.36 -10.95 2.73
C VAL A 34 -13.40 -11.77 3.62
N GLU A 35 -13.66 -13.07 3.72
CA GLU A 35 -12.78 -14.12 4.26
C GLU A 35 -11.39 -14.24 3.58
N ASP A 36 -11.01 -13.32 2.68
CA ASP A 36 -9.78 -13.40 1.89
C ASP A 36 -9.09 -12.03 1.77
N PHE A 37 -7.94 -11.89 2.43
CA PHE A 37 -6.97 -10.78 2.30
C PHE A 37 -6.53 -10.53 0.83
N SER A 38 -6.54 -11.58 0.01
CA SER A 38 -5.95 -11.61 -1.34
C SER A 38 -6.76 -10.88 -2.42
N ARG A 39 -8.05 -10.57 -2.17
CA ARG A 39 -8.93 -10.02 -3.21
C ARG A 39 -8.84 -8.50 -3.38
N GLY A 40 -8.28 -7.80 -2.39
CA GLY A 40 -8.11 -6.35 -2.40
C GLY A 40 -6.81 -5.88 -3.07
N CYS A 41 -6.47 -6.38 -4.27
CA CYS A 41 -5.39 -5.78 -5.04
C CYS A 41 -5.72 -4.30 -5.29
N ALA A 42 -4.78 -3.40 -4.96
CA ALA A 42 -4.87 -1.95 -5.18
C ALA A 42 -4.87 -1.55 -6.68
N ALA A 43 -5.37 -2.42 -7.56
CA ALA A 43 -5.52 -2.21 -8.99
C ALA A 43 -6.94 -1.74 -9.39
N GLY A 44 -7.87 -1.63 -8.42
CA GLY A 44 -9.26 -1.21 -8.68
C GLY A 44 -9.45 0.23 -9.16
N VAL A 45 -8.39 1.04 -9.22
CA VAL A 45 -8.40 2.38 -9.86
C VAL A 45 -7.35 2.44 -10.98
N CYS A 46 -7.31 1.42 -11.82
CA CYS A 46 -6.67 1.46 -13.13
C CYS A 46 -7.63 0.92 -14.20
N SER A 47 -8.89 1.37 -14.18
CA SER A 47 -9.71 1.32 -15.39
C SER A 47 -9.18 2.38 -16.33
N ARG A 48 -8.22 2.01 -17.19
CA ARG A 48 -8.08 2.68 -18.49
C ARG A 48 -9.48 2.68 -19.09
N VAL A 49 -10.06 3.86 -19.29
CA VAL A 49 -11.18 4.02 -20.21
C VAL A 49 -10.59 3.76 -21.60
N SER A 50 -10.42 2.48 -21.94
CA SER A 50 -10.33 2.06 -23.32
C SER A 50 -11.75 2.13 -23.84
N GLY A 51 -12.11 3.31 -24.35
CA GLY A 51 -13.22 3.39 -25.28
C GLY A 51 -12.85 2.51 -26.46
N ASP A 52 -13.56 1.42 -26.65
CA ASP A 52 -13.79 0.81 -27.95
C ASP A 52 -15.06 -0.04 -27.90
N MET A 53 -15.95 0.24 -28.86
CA MET A 53 -17.23 -0.43 -29.02
C MET A 53 -17.03 -1.90 -29.40
N ALA A 54 -17.72 -2.83 -28.73
CA ALA A 54 -18.13 -4.09 -29.37
C ALA A 54 -19.37 -4.71 -28.69
N ARG A 55 -20.45 -4.77 -29.47
CA ARG A 55 -21.64 -5.61 -29.31
C ARG A 55 -21.23 -7.09 -29.24
N GLY A 56 -21.73 -7.83 -28.26
CA GLY A 56 -21.61 -9.29 -28.23
C GLY A 56 -22.27 -9.89 -27.00
N SER A 57 -23.46 -10.43 -27.18
CA SER A 57 -24.23 -11.20 -26.21
C SER A 57 -23.57 -12.54 -25.93
N ASP A 58 -23.24 -12.81 -24.66
CA ASP A 58 -23.18 -14.17 -24.10
C ASP A 58 -23.34 -14.10 -22.58
N ALA A 59 -24.14 -15.03 -22.04
CA ALA A 59 -24.47 -15.13 -20.62
C ALA A 59 -23.21 -15.33 -19.78
N HIS A 60 -22.85 -14.33 -18.98
CA HIS A 60 -21.92 -14.47 -17.87
C HIS A 60 -22.67 -14.14 -16.59
N SER A 61 -22.55 -15.04 -15.62
CA SER A 61 -23.03 -14.90 -14.25
C SER A 61 -22.71 -13.50 -13.71
N PRO A 62 -23.56 -12.93 -12.83
CA PRO A 62 -23.29 -11.61 -12.27
C PRO A 62 -21.89 -11.63 -11.64
N PRO A 63 -21.08 -10.57 -11.83
CA PRO A 63 -19.77 -10.48 -11.20
C PRO A 63 -19.98 -10.62 -9.70
N THR A 64 -19.34 -11.63 -9.12
CA THR A 64 -19.22 -11.80 -7.67
C THR A 64 -18.83 -10.45 -7.09
N GLU A 65 -19.63 -9.93 -6.14
CA GLU A 65 -19.43 -8.62 -5.55
C GLU A 65 -17.95 -8.44 -5.18
N VAL A 66 -17.29 -7.55 -5.90
CA VAL A 66 -15.94 -7.13 -5.58
C VAL A 66 -16.10 -6.35 -4.28
N GLY A 67 -15.69 -6.96 -3.16
CA GLY A 67 -15.75 -6.33 -1.84
C GLY A 67 -15.24 -4.89 -1.93
N THR A 68 -16.05 -3.95 -1.48
CA THR A 68 -15.73 -2.52 -1.59
C THR A 68 -14.57 -2.21 -0.65
N VAL A 69 -13.37 -2.01 -1.20
CA VAL A 69 -12.23 -1.54 -0.40
C VAL A 69 -12.41 -0.04 -0.18
N VAL A 70 -12.80 0.35 1.02
CA VAL A 70 -12.90 1.76 1.42
C VAL A 70 -11.53 2.25 1.88
N GLN A 71 -11.02 3.31 1.24
CA GLN A 71 -9.78 3.97 1.64
C GLN A 71 -10.08 5.40 2.08
N THR A 72 -9.58 5.81 3.23
CA THR A 72 -9.70 7.19 3.70
C THR A 72 -8.34 7.77 4.07
N PRO A 73 -8.13 9.09 3.91
CA PRO A 73 -6.93 9.74 4.43
C PRO A 73 -6.71 9.42 5.91
N TYR A 74 -5.45 9.18 6.28
CA TYR A 74 -5.04 8.92 7.64
C TYR A 74 -4.04 9.99 8.10
N ALA A 75 -4.38 10.72 9.16
CA ALA A 75 -3.44 11.60 9.82
C ALA A 75 -2.46 10.75 10.63
N VAL A 76 -1.22 10.63 10.14
CA VAL A 76 -0.18 9.80 10.77
C VAL A 76 0.14 10.36 12.16
N PRO A 77 -0.09 9.58 13.24
CA PRO A 77 0.23 10.00 14.60
C PRO A 77 1.72 10.25 14.78
N THR A 78 2.05 11.13 15.73
CA THR A 78 3.42 11.61 15.96
C THR A 78 4.38 10.47 16.27
N ASP A 79 3.99 9.49 17.08
CA ASP A 79 4.83 8.34 17.42
C ASP A 79 5.21 7.51 16.20
N ILE A 80 4.27 7.32 15.26
CA ILE A 80 4.54 6.57 14.02
C ILE A 80 5.48 7.37 13.13
N ARG A 81 5.27 8.69 13.03
CA ARG A 81 6.13 9.58 12.25
C ARG A 81 7.56 9.58 12.80
N GLU A 82 7.72 9.73 14.11
CA GLU A 82 9.02 9.75 14.78
C GLU A 82 9.74 8.41 14.61
N GLU A 83 9.04 7.28 14.76
CA GLU A 83 9.64 5.96 14.49
C GLU A 83 10.07 5.83 13.03
N LEU A 84 9.20 6.17 12.09
CA LEU A 84 9.50 6.04 10.66
C LEU A 84 10.68 6.94 10.26
N GLU A 85 10.59 8.24 10.54
CA GLU A 85 11.60 9.22 10.11
C GLU A 85 12.89 9.14 10.93
N GLY A 86 12.81 8.78 12.22
CA GLY A 86 13.94 8.77 13.14
C GLY A 86 14.66 7.43 13.24
N MET A 87 13.98 6.31 12.97
CA MET A 87 14.54 4.97 13.17
C MET A 87 14.56 4.13 11.90
N LEU A 88 13.43 4.00 11.18
CA LEU A 88 13.33 3.06 10.06
C LEU A 88 13.92 3.61 8.75
N LEU A 89 13.51 4.80 8.32
CA LEU A 89 13.95 5.40 7.05
C LEU A 89 15.47 5.70 6.98
N PRO A 90 16.14 6.11 8.08
CA PRO A 90 17.59 6.27 8.07
C PRO A 90 18.38 4.99 7.78
N LEU A 91 17.79 3.80 7.99
CA LEU A 91 18.42 2.51 7.66
C LEU A 91 18.40 2.22 6.15
N LEU A 92 17.67 3.03 5.37
CA LEU A 92 17.46 2.87 3.94
C LEU A 92 17.94 4.11 3.18
N PRO A 93 19.23 4.49 3.25
CA PRO A 93 19.73 5.76 2.73
C PRO A 93 19.61 5.91 1.21
N SER A 94 19.49 4.79 0.49
CA SER A 94 19.26 4.78 -0.95
C SER A 94 17.76 4.82 -1.33
N ALA A 95 16.84 4.62 -0.39
CA ALA A 95 15.41 4.65 -0.67
C ALA A 95 14.91 6.10 -0.68
N GLN A 96 14.78 6.68 -1.87
CA GLN A 96 14.22 8.01 -2.03
C GLN A 96 12.71 8.02 -1.81
N ALA A 97 12.00 6.96 -2.20
CA ALA A 97 10.56 6.88 -2.03
C ALA A 97 10.13 5.45 -1.74
N GLY A 98 9.01 5.33 -1.06
CA GLY A 98 8.41 4.03 -0.78
C GLY A 98 7.16 4.16 0.05
N SER A 99 6.67 3.01 0.50
CA SER A 99 5.58 2.93 1.43
C SER A 99 5.77 1.81 2.44
N VAL A 100 5.24 2.04 3.63
CA VAL A 100 5.27 1.11 4.75
C VAL A 100 3.84 0.72 5.08
N GLU A 101 3.59 -0.57 5.27
CA GLU A 101 2.28 -1.10 5.63
C GLU A 101 2.30 -1.75 7.00
N PHE A 102 1.29 -1.43 7.80
CA PHE A 102 1.12 -1.99 9.12
C PHE A 102 -0.35 -2.19 9.48
N LEU A 103 -0.58 -3.02 10.49
CA LEU A 103 -1.86 -3.22 11.16
C LEU A 103 -1.67 -3.15 12.67
N TYR A 104 -2.76 -2.99 13.41
CA TYR A 104 -2.75 -3.25 14.85
C TYR A 104 -3.29 -4.65 15.10
N SER A 105 -2.61 -5.43 15.94
CA SER A 105 -3.15 -6.71 16.44
C SER A 105 -4.29 -6.47 17.44
N ALA A 106 -4.99 -7.53 17.83
CA ALA A 106 -6.05 -7.48 18.86
C ALA A 106 -5.57 -6.87 20.19
N ASN A 107 -4.28 -6.96 20.51
CA ASN A 107 -3.67 -6.39 21.71
C ASN A 107 -3.22 -4.93 21.54
N GLY A 108 -3.52 -4.31 20.39
CA GLY A 108 -3.09 -2.94 20.08
C GLY A 108 -1.61 -2.83 19.68
N THR A 109 -0.90 -3.94 19.48
CA THR A 109 0.49 -3.90 19.01
C THR A 109 0.53 -3.58 17.51
N ARG A 110 1.33 -2.57 17.11
CA ARG A 110 1.60 -2.22 15.71
C ARG A 110 2.53 -3.28 15.08
N LEU A 111 2.10 -3.86 13.97
CA LEU A 111 2.85 -4.89 13.23
C LEU A 111 3.06 -4.43 11.78
N TYR A 112 4.32 -4.27 11.40
CA TYR A 112 4.72 -4.00 10.02
C TYR A 112 4.77 -5.30 9.22
N PHE A 113 4.13 -5.33 8.06
CA PHE A 113 4.05 -6.55 7.25
C PHE A 113 4.51 -6.36 5.81
N ASP A 114 4.60 -5.13 5.32
CA ASP A 114 5.15 -4.85 3.99
C ASP A 114 5.92 -3.52 3.98
N PHE A 115 7.03 -3.51 3.25
CA PHE A 115 7.88 -2.35 3.07
C PHE A 115 8.26 -2.25 1.58
N ASN A 116 7.43 -1.51 0.84
CA ASN A 116 7.57 -1.36 -0.59
C ASN A 116 8.53 -0.22 -0.91
N LEU A 117 9.72 -0.56 -1.41
CA LEU A 117 10.70 0.39 -1.91
C LEU A 117 10.53 0.59 -3.41
N LEU A 118 10.37 1.84 -3.84
CA LEU A 118 10.48 2.17 -5.25
C LEU A 118 11.96 2.35 -5.58
N SER A 119 12.44 1.72 -6.65
CA SER A 119 13.85 1.87 -7.04
C SER A 119 14.17 3.34 -7.32
N THR A 120 15.40 3.72 -7.00
CA THR A 120 15.98 5.01 -7.40
C THR A 120 15.84 5.20 -8.91
N LEU A 121 15.72 6.46 -9.34
CA LEU A 121 16.00 6.85 -10.73
C LEU A 121 17.28 6.14 -11.22
N PRO A 122 17.36 5.73 -12.49
CA PRO A 122 18.62 5.20 -13.01
C PRO A 122 19.71 6.24 -12.73
N ILE A 123 20.80 5.80 -12.12
CA ILE A 123 22.00 6.62 -11.99
C ILE A 123 22.42 6.91 -13.43
N LEU A 124 22.25 8.16 -13.88
CA LEU A 124 22.88 8.61 -15.11
C LEU A 124 24.37 8.70 -14.79
N ASP A 125 25.12 7.64 -15.12
CA ASP A 125 26.57 7.73 -15.16
C ASP A 125 26.87 8.85 -16.16
N HIS A 126 27.31 10.00 -15.64
CA HIS A 126 27.92 11.03 -16.45
C HIS A 126 29.22 10.43 -17.00
N HIS A 127 29.13 9.80 -18.17
CA HIS A 127 30.28 9.53 -19.00
C HIS A 127 30.97 10.87 -19.26
N HIS A 128 32.06 11.11 -18.54
CA HIS A 128 33.05 12.11 -18.92
C HIS A 128 33.75 11.55 -20.15
N ASP A 129 33.19 11.84 -21.33
CA ASP A 129 33.93 11.78 -22.58
C ASP A 129 34.90 12.96 -22.57
N GLY A 130 36.16 12.66 -22.25
CA GLY A 130 37.31 13.52 -22.52
C GLY A 130 37.80 13.36 -23.95
#